data_AF-A0A4Y8I1Q8-F1
#
_entry.id   AF-A0A4Y8I1Q8-F1
#
_cell.length_a   1.000
_cell.length_b   1.000
_cell.length_c   1.000
_cell.angle_alpha   90.00
_cell.angle_beta   90.00
_cell.angle_gamma   90.00
#
_symmetry.space_group_name_H-M   'P 1'
#
loop_
_entity.id
_entity.type
_entity.pdbx_description
1 polymer ?
#
loop_
_entity_poly.entity_id
_entity_poly.type
_entity_poly.pdbx_seq_one_letter_code
_entity_poly.pdbx_strand_id
1 'polypeptide(L)'
;MTNKKLAAVTGGNRGIGFQICRDLAKEGFEVILTARGVEKGLEATEKLKEEGLDLKFHLLDIINSDSIEEFHQYITDDFGKLDVLINNAAILPEPKSSALSAELREIRDTIETNVYGAIVLCQKIIPLMIKNNYGRIVNLSSGVAQLKDMGGGNFAYRISKTALNAVT
;
A
#
# COMPACT_ATOMS: atom_id res chain seq x y z
N MET A 1 8.37 -1.78 27.41
CA MET A 1 7.79 -1.55 26.07
C MET A 1 7.93 -2.83 25.27
N THR A 2 6.84 -3.38 24.73
CA THR A 2 6.90 -4.59 23.90
C THR A 2 7.67 -4.27 22.62
N ASN A 3 8.77 -4.99 22.37
CA ASN A 3 9.67 -4.80 21.22
C ASN A 3 9.05 -5.29 19.89
N LYS A 4 7.77 -4.92 19.64
CA LYS A 4 7.06 -5.29 18.42
C LYS A 4 7.59 -4.48 17.25
N LYS A 5 7.64 -5.12 16.07
CA LYS A 5 7.91 -4.42 14.82
C LYS A 5 6.63 -3.71 14.36
N LEU A 6 6.78 -2.49 13.88
CA LEU A 6 5.68 -1.71 13.32
C LEU A 6 5.57 -1.95 11.82
N ALA A 7 4.39 -2.37 11.35
CA ALA A 7 4.10 -2.54 9.94
C ALA A 7 2.96 -1.61 9.50
N ALA A 8 3.11 -0.97 8.35
CA ALA A 8 2.05 -0.21 7.69
C ALA A 8 1.63 -0.91 6.40
N VAL A 9 0.32 -1.00 6.16
CA VAL A 9 -0.23 -1.60 4.96
C VAL A 9 -1.13 -0.61 4.24
N THR A 10 -0.79 -0.27 2.99
CA THR A 10 -1.64 0.60 2.16
C THR A 10 -2.83 -0.16 1.59
N GLY A 11 -4.02 0.44 1.62
CA GLY A 11 -5.24 -0.23 1.14
C GLY A 11 -5.59 -1.49 1.94
N GLY A 12 -5.33 -1.47 3.25
CA GLY A 12 -5.51 -2.59 4.17
C GLY A 12 -6.97 -2.87 4.53
N ASN A 13 -7.93 -2.08 4.05
CA ASN A 13 -9.35 -2.23 4.41
C ASN A 13 -10.09 -3.35 3.66
N ARG A 14 -9.48 -4.00 2.67
CA ARG A 14 -10.11 -5.08 1.89
C ARG A 14 -9.10 -5.99 1.20
N GLY A 15 -9.59 -7.13 0.70
CA GLY A 15 -8.84 -8.02 -0.19
C GLY A 15 -7.51 -8.48 0.40
N ILE A 16 -6.46 -8.48 -0.42
CA ILE A 16 -5.12 -8.93 -0.02
C ILE A 16 -4.56 -8.06 1.12
N GLY A 17 -4.75 -6.74 1.08
CA GLY A 17 -4.30 -5.84 2.14
C GLY A 17 -4.89 -6.16 3.51
N PHE A 18 -6.20 -6.46 3.57
CA PHE A 18 -6.86 -6.86 4.81
C PHE A 18 -6.30 -8.17 5.37
N GLN A 19 -6.08 -9.15 4.49
CA GLN A 19 -5.48 -10.42 4.89
C GLN A 19 -4.04 -10.22 5.41
N ILE A 20 -3.24 -9.38 4.74
CA ILE A 20 -1.89 -9.04 5.20
C ILE A 20 -1.92 -8.38 6.58
N CYS A 21 -2.81 -7.41 6.80
CA CYS A 21 -2.99 -6.78 8.13
C CYS A 21 -3.26 -7.83 9.21
N ARG A 22 -4.21 -8.74 8.92
CA ARG A 22 -4.61 -9.81 9.82
C ARG A 22 -3.45 -10.74 10.17
N ASP A 23 -2.72 -11.20 9.16
CA ASP A 23 -1.64 -12.17 9.35
C ASP A 23 -0.44 -11.54 10.06
N LEU A 24 -0.08 -10.29 9.72
CA LEU A 24 0.96 -9.54 10.44
C LEU A 24 0.62 -9.37 11.93
N ALA A 25 -0.64 -9.04 12.25
CA ALA A 25 -1.07 -8.91 13.63
C ALA A 25 -1.02 -10.24 14.39
N LYS A 26 -1.39 -11.36 13.75
CA LYS A 26 -1.25 -12.72 14.32
C LYS A 26 0.21 -13.11 14.56
N GLU A 27 1.12 -12.66 13.71
CA GLU A 27 2.58 -12.81 13.87
C GLU A 27 3.19 -11.83 14.89
N GLY A 28 2.37 -11.04 15.59
CA GLY A 28 2.79 -10.19 16.71
C GLY A 28 3.33 -8.82 16.30
N PHE A 29 3.13 -8.38 15.06
CA PHE A 29 3.41 -7.00 14.65
C PHE A 29 2.41 -6.04 15.29
N GLU A 30 2.86 -4.81 15.51
CA GLU A 30 1.94 -3.68 15.61
C GLU A 30 1.63 -3.21 14.19
N VAL A 31 0.36 -3.12 13.83
CA VAL A 31 -0.05 -2.89 12.45
C VAL A 31 -0.88 -1.61 12.33
N ILE A 32 -0.46 -0.75 11.41
CA ILE A 32 -1.23 0.40 10.94
C ILE A 32 -1.91 0.01 9.63
N LEU A 33 -3.22 -0.22 9.71
CA LEU A 33 -4.09 -0.40 8.56
C LEU A 33 -4.40 0.98 7.98
N THR A 34 -4.16 1.17 6.69
CA THR A 34 -4.51 2.43 6.04
C THR A 34 -5.49 2.23 4.89
N ALA A 35 -6.31 3.25 4.66
CA ALA A 35 -7.28 3.29 3.57
C ALA A 35 -7.60 4.75 3.22
N ARG A 36 -8.12 4.98 2.00
CA ARG A 36 -8.57 6.30 1.53
C ARG A 36 -9.91 6.74 2.11
N GLY A 37 -10.70 5.80 2.63
CA GLY A 37 -12.02 6.08 3.20
C GLY A 37 -12.02 5.75 4.69
N VAL A 38 -12.31 6.74 5.52
CA VAL A 38 -12.34 6.62 6.99
C VAL A 38 -13.30 5.51 7.44
N GLU A 39 -14.54 5.56 6.96
CA GLU A 39 -15.57 4.58 7.33
C GLU A 39 -15.13 3.14 7.03
N LYS A 40 -14.62 2.89 5.82
CA LYS A 40 -14.15 1.55 5.41
C LYS A 40 -12.91 1.11 6.18
N GLY A 41 -12.06 2.04 6.57
CA GLY A 41 -10.89 1.77 7.40
C GLY A 41 -11.30 1.33 8.81
N LEU A 42 -12.20 2.09 9.44
CA LEU A 42 -12.73 1.80 10.77
C LEU A 42 -13.52 0.48 10.80
N GLU A 43 -14.36 0.24 9.80
CA GLU A 43 -15.10 -1.04 9.67
C GLU A 43 -14.13 -2.23 9.59
N ALA A 44 -13.04 -2.09 8.84
CA ALA A 44 -12.04 -3.15 8.73
C ALA A 44 -11.29 -3.38 10.05
N THR A 45 -10.92 -2.32 10.78
CA THR A 45 -10.27 -2.49 12.09
C THR A 45 -11.20 -3.10 13.12
N GLU A 46 -12.49 -2.74 13.15
CA GLU A 46 -13.45 -3.34 14.08
C GLU A 46 -13.66 -4.84 13.78
N LYS A 47 -13.73 -5.25 12.51
CA LYS A 47 -13.77 -6.68 12.14
C LYS A 47 -12.56 -7.46 12.66
N LEU A 48 -11.36 -6.87 12.59
CA LEU A 48 -10.15 -7.54 13.09
C LEU A 48 -10.11 -7.56 14.61
N LYS A 49 -10.66 -6.53 15.26
CA LYS A 49 -10.79 -6.46 16.71
C LYS A 49 -11.74 -7.51 17.26
N GLU A 50 -12.82 -7.84 16.54
CA GLU A 50 -13.68 -9.00 16.85
C GLU A 50 -12.93 -10.33 16.80
N GLU A 51 -11.87 -10.44 15.99
CA GLU A 51 -10.93 -11.58 15.98
C GLU A 51 -9.87 -11.50 17.10
N GLY A 52 -9.92 -10.51 17.99
CA GLY A 52 -8.94 -10.27 19.05
C GLY A 52 -7.66 -9.58 18.58
N LEU A 53 -7.66 -9.00 17.37
CA LEU A 53 -6.53 -8.29 16.79
C LEU A 53 -6.77 -6.78 16.86
N ASP A 54 -6.09 -6.11 17.78
CA ASP A 54 -6.19 -4.66 17.95
C ASP A 54 -5.18 -3.95 17.02
N LEU A 55 -5.69 -3.41 15.91
CA LEU A 55 -4.90 -2.68 14.91
C LEU A 55 -5.20 -1.19 14.97
N LYS A 56 -4.23 -0.37 14.58
CA LYS A 56 -4.43 1.07 14.43
C LYS A 56 -4.90 1.38 13.01
N PHE A 57 -5.85 2.30 12.88
CA PHE A 57 -6.26 2.86 11.60
C PHE A 57 -5.62 4.24 11.39
N HIS A 58 -5.15 4.52 10.17
CA HIS A 58 -4.84 5.88 9.72
C HIS A 58 -5.36 6.12 8.30
N LEU A 59 -5.97 7.28 8.07
CA LEU A 59 -6.38 7.71 6.73
C LEU A 59 -5.13 7.92 5.86
N LEU A 60 -5.09 7.29 4.68
CA LEU A 60 -3.99 7.52 3.74
C LEU A 60 -4.51 7.46 2.31
N ASP A 61 -4.38 8.58 1.61
CA ASP A 61 -4.44 8.65 0.17
C ASP A 61 -3.03 8.80 -0.41
N ILE A 62 -2.54 7.71 -1.02
CA ILE A 62 -1.18 7.61 -1.55
C ILE A 62 -0.94 8.47 -2.79
N ILE A 63 -1.95 9.16 -3.32
CA ILE A 63 -1.79 10.14 -4.41
C ILE A 63 -1.97 11.59 -3.92
N ASN A 64 -2.16 11.80 -2.61
CA ASN A 64 -2.29 13.11 -2.01
C ASN A 64 -1.06 13.40 -1.13
N SER A 65 -0.31 14.45 -1.48
CA SER A 65 0.92 14.83 -0.77
C SER A 65 0.68 15.15 0.70
N ASP A 66 -0.41 15.84 1.01
CA ASP A 66 -0.74 16.27 2.37
C ASP A 66 -1.12 15.05 3.22
N SER A 67 -1.87 14.11 2.64
CA SER A 67 -2.20 12.85 3.32
C SER A 67 -0.96 12.00 3.61
N ILE A 68 0.03 11.98 2.71
CA ILE A 68 1.32 11.30 2.93
C ILE A 68 2.13 12.02 4.02
N GLU A 69 2.12 13.35 4.04
CA GLU A 69 2.80 14.14 5.07
C GLU A 69 2.21 13.88 6.45
N GLU A 70 0.88 13.95 6.58
CA GLU A 70 0.16 13.67 7.81
C GLU A 70 0.46 12.26 8.32
N PHE A 71 0.45 11.26 7.43
CA PHE A 71 0.79 9.88 7.79
C PHE A 71 2.25 9.73 8.25
N HIS A 72 3.18 10.39 7.57
CA HIS A 72 4.59 10.40 7.98
C HIS A 72 4.78 11.07 9.35
N GLN A 73 4.11 12.20 9.59
CA GLN A 73 4.16 12.91 10.86
C GLN A 73 3.58 12.05 11.98
N TYR A 74 2.41 11.44 11.76
CA TYR A 74 1.80 10.48 12.67
C TYR A 74 2.76 9.34 13.06
N ILE A 75 3.41 8.71 12.09
CA ILE A 75 4.40 7.65 12.37
C ILE A 75 5.57 8.19 13.19
N THR A 76 6.07 9.37 12.82
CA THR A 76 7.26 9.96 13.44
C THR A 76 7.00 10.36 14.89
N ASP A 77 5.84 10.96 15.17
CA ASP A 77 5.49 11.47 16.50
C ASP A 77 5.08 10.35 17.46
N ASP A 78 4.23 9.42 16.99
CA ASP A 78 3.64 8.40 17.87
C ASP A 78 4.55 7.18 18.06
N PHE A 79 5.41 6.88 17.07
CA PHE A 79 6.23 5.65 17.08
C PHE A 79 7.72 5.91 16.90
N GLY A 80 8.11 6.98 16.21
CA GLY A 80 9.51 7.31 15.91
C GLY A 80 10.21 6.35 14.93
N LYS A 81 9.50 5.35 14.40
CA LYS A 81 10.02 4.35 13.46
C LYS A 81 8.89 3.73 12.62
N LEU A 82 9.26 3.15 11.47
CA LEU A 82 8.43 2.18 10.74
C LEU A 82 9.33 1.04 10.27
N ASP A 83 9.05 -0.19 10.70
CA ASP A 83 9.91 -1.34 10.42
C ASP A 83 9.58 -1.99 9.06
N VAL A 84 8.29 -2.01 8.69
CA VAL A 84 7.80 -2.64 7.47
C VAL A 84 6.76 -1.74 6.77
N LEU A 85 6.91 -1.52 5.47
CA LEU A 85 5.92 -0.87 4.62
C LEU A 85 5.45 -1.85 3.54
N ILE A 86 4.15 -2.10 3.47
CA ILE A 86 3.52 -2.90 2.43
C ILE A 86 2.73 -1.99 1.49
N ASN A 87 3.25 -1.76 0.29
CA ASN A 87 2.58 -1.01 -0.77
C ASN A 87 1.59 -1.93 -1.50
N ASN A 88 0.39 -2.07 -0.95
CA ASN A 88 -0.70 -2.90 -1.49
C ASN A 88 -1.79 -2.08 -2.22
N ALA A 89 -2.00 -0.81 -1.85
CA ALA A 89 -3.01 0.03 -2.48
C ALA A 89 -2.79 0.12 -3.99
N ALA A 90 -3.86 -0.18 -4.75
CA ALA A 90 -3.84 -0.15 -6.20
C ALA A 90 -5.27 0.05 -6.75
N ILE A 91 -5.34 0.54 -7.98
CA ILE A 91 -6.54 0.49 -8.81
C ILE A 91 -6.33 -0.45 -10.00
N LEU A 92 -7.41 -1.10 -10.40
CA LEU A 92 -7.51 -1.91 -11.60
C LEU A 92 -8.72 -1.37 -12.39
N PRO A 93 -8.48 -0.65 -13.50
CA PRO A 93 -9.55 -0.22 -14.39
C PRO A 93 -10.28 -1.39 -15.06
N GLU A 94 -11.34 -1.05 -15.81
CA GLU A 94 -12.18 -2.04 -16.48
C GLU A 94 -11.37 -3.02 -17.35
N PRO A 95 -11.64 -4.34 -17.29
CA PRO A 95 -10.72 -5.35 -17.84
C PRO A 95 -10.50 -5.32 -19.35
N LYS A 96 -11.36 -4.59 -20.07
CA LYS A 96 -11.46 -4.60 -21.52
C LYS A 96 -10.60 -3.53 -22.21
N SER A 97 -9.88 -2.70 -21.46
CA SER A 97 -9.00 -1.70 -22.07
C SER A 97 -7.78 -2.37 -22.71
N SER A 98 -7.65 -2.20 -24.03
CA SER A 98 -6.50 -2.63 -24.82
C SER A 98 -5.56 -1.45 -25.04
N ALA A 99 -4.35 -1.70 -25.54
CA ALA A 99 -3.43 -0.62 -25.92
C ALA A 99 -4.03 0.34 -26.97
N LEU A 100 -5.01 -0.13 -27.77
CA LEU A 100 -5.65 0.65 -28.84
C LEU A 100 -6.87 1.44 -28.36
N SER A 101 -7.43 1.09 -27.19
CA SER A 101 -8.73 1.61 -26.72
C SER A 101 -8.69 2.17 -25.30
N ALA A 102 -7.59 2.01 -24.57
CA ALA A 102 -7.43 2.56 -23.24
C ALA A 102 -7.38 4.09 -23.29
N GLU A 103 -8.23 4.73 -22.51
CA GLU A 103 -8.22 6.17 -22.35
C GLU A 103 -6.90 6.63 -21.70
N LEU A 104 -6.29 7.70 -22.21
CA LEU A 104 -5.05 8.23 -21.62
C LEU A 104 -5.21 8.61 -20.15
N ARG A 105 -6.41 9.05 -19.76
CA ARG A 105 -6.72 9.35 -18.36
C ARG A 105 -6.66 8.11 -17.48
N GLU A 106 -7.25 7.00 -17.93
CA GLU A 106 -7.20 5.72 -17.21
C GLU A 106 -5.76 5.25 -17.00
N ILE A 107 -4.93 5.36 -18.05
CA ILE A 107 -3.51 5.04 -17.98
C ILE A 107 -2.81 5.91 -16.93
N ARG A 108 -3.00 7.23 -16.98
CA ARG A 108 -2.40 8.17 -16.04
C ARG A 108 -2.82 7.89 -14.60
N ASP A 109 -4.12 7.79 -14.33
CA ASP A 109 -4.66 7.55 -12.99
C ASP A 109 -4.14 6.22 -12.39
N THR A 110 -3.97 5.19 -13.25
CA THR A 110 -3.43 3.88 -12.84
C THR A 110 -1.94 3.95 -12.52
N ILE A 111 -1.15 4.66 -13.32
CA ILE A 111 0.28 4.88 -13.04
C ILE A 111 0.44 5.72 -11.76
N GLU A 112 -0.34 6.79 -11.63
CA GLU A 112 -0.33 7.69 -10.47
C GLU A 112 -0.53 6.89 -9.18
N THR A 113 -1.55 6.05 -9.15
CA THR A 113 -1.87 5.26 -7.95
C THR A 113 -0.90 4.09 -7.75
N ASN A 114 -0.69 3.25 -8.78
CA ASN A 114 -0.01 1.97 -8.60
C ASN A 114 1.52 2.08 -8.61
N VAL A 115 2.07 3.20 -9.11
CA VAL A 115 3.51 3.42 -9.27
C VAL A 115 3.95 4.62 -8.46
N TYR A 116 3.46 5.82 -8.80
CA TYR A 116 3.93 7.05 -8.16
C TYR A 116 3.56 7.11 -6.68
N GLY A 117 2.35 6.70 -6.30
CA GLY A 117 1.97 6.64 -4.90
C GLY A 117 2.88 5.73 -4.07
N ALA A 118 3.30 4.58 -4.62
CA ALA A 118 4.28 3.72 -3.97
C ALA A 118 5.67 4.37 -3.89
N ILE A 119 6.14 5.01 -4.96
CA ILE A 119 7.44 5.70 -4.99
C ILE A 119 7.49 6.83 -3.96
N VAL A 120 6.50 7.74 -3.98
CA VAL A 120 6.46 8.92 -3.11
C VAL A 120 6.39 8.49 -1.65
N LEU A 121 5.54 7.51 -1.33
CA LEU A 121 5.46 6.99 0.03
C LEU A 121 6.78 6.33 0.47
N CYS A 122 7.44 5.56 -0.40
CA CYS A 122 8.78 5.02 -0.12
C CYS A 122 9.78 6.14 0.15
N GLN A 123 9.86 7.15 -0.72
CA GLN A 123 10.77 8.28 -0.56
C GLN A 123 10.56 9.02 0.76
N LYS A 124 9.31 9.15 1.21
CA LYS A 124 8.97 9.80 2.48
C LYS A 124 9.38 8.96 3.70
N ILE A 125 9.20 7.65 3.64
CA ILE A 125 9.40 6.73 4.76
C ILE A 125 10.85 6.24 4.90
N ILE A 126 11.58 6.05 3.79
CA ILE A 126 12.94 5.49 3.78
C ILE A 126 13.91 6.26 4.69
N PRO A 127 13.92 7.60 4.74
CA PRO A 127 14.79 8.33 5.66
C PRO A 127 14.60 7.92 7.13
N LEU A 128 13.35 7.66 7.54
CA LEU A 128 13.04 7.19 8.88
C LEU A 128 13.54 5.76 9.12
N MET A 129 13.43 4.88 8.11
CA MET A 129 13.99 3.51 8.16
C MET A 129 15.52 3.53 8.28
N ILE A 130 16.21 4.39 7.50
CA ILE A 130 17.67 4.56 7.55
C ILE A 130 18.09 5.06 8.94
N LYS A 131 17.41 6.08 9.47
CA LYS A 131 17.67 6.63 10.82
C LYS A 131 17.58 5.56 11.90
N ASN A 132 16.66 4.61 11.76
CA ASN A 132 16.45 3.51 12.70
C ASN A 132 17.29 2.25 12.38
N ASN A 133 18.19 2.31 11.38
CA ASN A 133 19.04 1.20 10.95
C ASN A 133 18.28 -0.09 10.60
N TYR A 134 17.00 0.03 10.22
CA TYR A 134 16.16 -1.08 9.82
C TYR A 134 14.97 -0.61 8.97
N GLY A 135 14.65 -1.38 7.93
CA GLY A 135 13.46 -1.17 7.11
C GLY A 135 13.24 -2.32 6.12
N ARG A 136 11.98 -2.63 5.84
CA ARG A 136 11.58 -3.56 4.77
C ARG A 136 10.42 -2.95 4.00
N ILE A 137 10.53 -2.94 2.68
CA ILE A 137 9.47 -2.49 1.77
C ILE A 137 9.04 -3.69 0.95
N VAL A 138 7.73 -3.90 0.84
CA VAL A 138 7.12 -4.91 -0.03
C VAL A 138 6.15 -4.23 -0.97
N ASN A 139 6.47 -4.24 -2.26
CA ASN A 139 5.59 -3.73 -3.30
C ASN A 139 4.72 -4.86 -3.85
N LEU A 140 3.40 -4.76 -3.70
CA LEU A 140 2.48 -5.78 -4.19
C LEU A 140 2.26 -5.61 -5.70
N SER A 141 2.95 -6.42 -6.49
CA SER A 141 2.82 -6.45 -7.94
C SER A 141 1.72 -7.41 -8.40
N SER A 142 1.87 -8.03 -9.58
CA SER A 142 0.96 -9.03 -10.12
C SER A 142 1.64 -9.98 -11.09
N GLY A 143 1.13 -11.20 -11.24
CA GLY A 143 1.61 -12.15 -12.26
C GLY A 143 1.51 -11.61 -13.69
N VAL A 144 0.52 -10.74 -13.97
CA VAL A 144 0.33 -10.12 -15.29
C VAL A 144 1.42 -9.10 -15.68
N ALA A 145 2.33 -8.79 -14.75
CA ALA A 145 3.49 -7.91 -14.95
C ALA A 145 4.76 -8.67 -15.37
N GLN A 146 4.67 -9.99 -15.56
CA GLN A 146 5.79 -10.79 -16.00
C GLN A 146 6.06 -10.57 -17.50
N LEU A 147 7.29 -10.16 -17.84
CA LEU A 147 7.69 -9.94 -19.23
C LEU A 147 7.58 -11.20 -20.11
N LYS A 148 7.67 -12.39 -19.50
CA LYS A 148 7.49 -13.68 -20.20
C LYS A 148 6.04 -13.99 -20.58
N ASP A 149 5.07 -13.28 -20.00
CA ASP A 149 3.62 -13.52 -20.20
C ASP A 149 2.87 -12.18 -20.34
N MET A 150 3.31 -11.39 -21.33
CA MET A 150 2.65 -10.14 -21.71
C MET A 150 1.49 -10.42 -22.65
N GLY A 151 0.30 -10.61 -22.07
CA GLY A 151 -0.95 -10.80 -22.79
C GLY A 151 -1.74 -9.51 -23.03
N GLY A 152 -2.86 -9.63 -23.74
CA GLY A 152 -3.84 -8.54 -23.92
C GLY A 152 -4.66 -8.23 -22.66
N GLY A 153 -5.38 -7.11 -22.71
CA GLY A 153 -6.31 -6.65 -21.66
C GLY A 153 -5.61 -6.06 -20.42
N ASN A 154 -6.39 -5.35 -19.59
CA ASN A 154 -5.88 -4.64 -18.40
C ASN A 154 -4.66 -3.77 -18.72
N PHE A 155 -4.62 -3.11 -19.88
CA PHE A 155 -3.39 -2.53 -20.43
C PHE A 155 -2.72 -1.56 -19.44
N ALA A 156 -3.48 -0.59 -18.91
CA ALA A 156 -3.02 0.37 -17.91
C ALA A 156 -2.49 -0.30 -16.64
N TYR A 157 -3.16 -1.35 -16.17
CA TYR A 157 -2.73 -2.08 -14.98
C TYR A 157 -1.45 -2.87 -15.22
N ARG A 158 -1.34 -3.57 -16.35
CA ARG A 158 -0.14 -4.35 -16.72
C ARG A 158 1.10 -3.47 -16.78
N ILE A 159 1.03 -2.33 -17.47
CA ILE A 159 2.16 -1.40 -17.55
C ILE A 159 2.50 -0.85 -16.15
N SER A 160 1.50 -0.55 -15.32
CA SER A 160 1.74 -0.04 -13.97
C SER A 160 2.44 -1.04 -13.06
N LYS A 161 2.03 -2.32 -13.10
CA LYS A 161 2.66 -3.36 -12.29
C LYS A 161 4.03 -3.79 -12.83
N THR A 162 4.24 -3.68 -14.14
CA THR A 162 5.58 -3.86 -14.75
C THR A 162 6.52 -2.75 -14.28
N ALA A 163 6.07 -1.49 -14.27
CA ALA A 163 6.83 -0.37 -13.74
C ALA A 163 7.10 -0.54 -12.23
N LEU A 164 6.12 -0.97 -11.44
CA LEU A 164 6.31 -1.25 -10.02
C LEU A 164 7.35 -2.35 -9.75
N ASN A 165 7.49 -3.34 -10.63
CA ASN A 165 8.58 -4.32 -10.55
C ASN A 165 9.96 -3.67 -10.74
N ALA A 166 10.08 -2.66 -11.61
CA ALA A 166 11.34 -1.94 -11.82
C ALA A 166 11.69 -0.99 -10.67
N VAL A 167 10.69 -0.55 -9.89
CA VAL A 167 10.88 0.28 -8.68
C VAL A 167 11.42 -0.54 -7.50
N THR A 168 11.18 -1.85 -7.49
CA THR A 168 11.48 -2.75 -6.36
C THR A 168 12.91 -3.25 -6.41
#